data_AF-A0A6P0XHJ1-F1
#
_entry.id   AF-A0A6P0XHJ1-F1
#
_cell.length_a   1.000
_cell.length_b   1.000
_cell.length_c   1.000
_cell.angle_alpha   90.00
_cell.angle_beta   90.00
_cell.angle_gamma   90.00
#
_symmetry.space_group_name_H-M   'P 1'
#
loop_
_entity.id
_entity.type
_entity.pdbx_description
1 polymer ?
#
loop_
_entity_poly.entity_id
_entity_poly.type
_entity_poly.pdbx_seq_one_letter_code
_entity_poly.pdbx_strand_id
1 'polypeptide(L)'
;IATGWKNEEGILELLKQRVVSDDNFIVRREALRQIATGWKNEEGILELLKQRVVSDDNFIVRREALRQIATGWKNESGILELFYHVALNDSFQRESKYQDNPRQTALEEIVEHYPEHPQTLPLLQDRAENDTDEQLREWAKEKLQELEN
;
A
#
# COMPACT_ATOMS: atom_id res chain seq x y z
N ILE A 1 -4.10 3.44 19.91
CA ILE A 1 -5.10 3.80 20.95
C ILE A 1 -6.49 3.99 20.30
N ALA A 2 -6.97 3.07 19.44
CA ALA A 2 -8.39 3.07 19.02
C ALA A 2 -9.27 2.09 19.80
N THR A 3 -8.69 1.10 20.48
CA THR A 3 -9.45 0.04 21.16
C THR A 3 -10.30 0.54 22.32
N GLY A 4 -9.92 1.66 22.95
CA GLY A 4 -10.67 2.22 24.07
C GLY A 4 -11.87 3.08 23.67
N TRP A 5 -11.86 3.69 22.48
CA TRP A 5 -12.79 4.76 22.10
C TRP A 5 -13.68 4.36 20.92
N LYS A 6 -13.62 3.10 20.49
CA LYS A 6 -14.38 2.57 19.34
C LYS A 6 -15.90 2.79 19.47
N ASN A 7 -16.39 2.92 20.70
CA ASN A 7 -17.81 3.10 21.01
C ASN A 7 -18.20 4.58 21.22
N GLU A 8 -17.26 5.52 21.09
CA GLU A 8 -17.55 6.95 21.15
C GLU A 8 -18.04 7.44 19.78
N GLU A 9 -19.23 8.02 19.77
CA GLU A 9 -19.84 8.59 18.58
C GLU A 9 -18.96 9.70 17.99
N GLY A 10 -18.81 9.72 16.66
CA GLY A 10 -18.06 10.75 15.95
C GLY A 10 -16.53 10.54 15.84
N ILE A 11 -15.93 9.59 16.58
CA ILE A 11 -14.49 9.31 16.46
C ILE A 11 -14.10 8.84 15.07
N LEU A 12 -14.91 7.96 14.46
CA LEU A 12 -14.64 7.48 13.10
C LEU A 12 -14.62 8.65 12.09
N GLU A 13 -15.60 9.56 12.18
CA GLU A 13 -15.69 10.71 11.28
C GLU A 13 -14.53 11.70 11.49
N LEU A 14 -14.12 11.93 12.74
CA LEU A 14 -12.92 12.70 13.04
C LEU A 14 -11.68 12.07 12.40
N LEU A 15 -11.50 10.75 12.52
CA LEU A 15 -10.36 10.06 11.91
C LEU A 15 -10.41 10.11 10.38
N LYS A 16 -11.59 9.97 9.75
CA LYS A 16 -11.74 10.11 8.30
C LYS A 16 -11.31 11.50 7.83
N GLN A 17 -11.73 12.55 8.54
CA GLN A 17 -11.29 13.91 8.26
C GLN A 17 -9.77 14.05 8.37
N ARG A 18 -9.15 13.44 9.39
CA ARG A 18 -7.69 13.44 9.55
C ARG A 18 -6.98 12.71 8.41
N VAL A 19 -7.49 11.56 7.97
CA VAL A 19 -6.95 10.83 6.81
C VAL A 19 -7.02 11.68 5.53
N VAL A 20 -8.06 12.48 5.36
CA VAL A 20 -8.27 13.22 4.11
C VAL A 20 -7.51 14.54 4.05
N SER A 21 -7.48 15.29 5.15
CA SER A 21 -7.18 16.73 5.12
C SER A 21 -6.10 17.18 6.10
N ASP A 22 -5.54 16.30 6.93
CA ASP A 22 -4.50 16.74 7.87
C ASP A 22 -3.17 16.99 7.13
N ASP A 23 -2.55 18.15 7.38
CA ASP A 23 -1.29 18.53 6.73
C ASP A 23 -0.13 17.61 7.15
N ASN A 24 -0.21 17.00 8.34
CA ASN A 24 0.85 16.14 8.85
C ASN A 24 0.64 14.69 8.41
N PHE A 25 1.51 14.20 7.53
CA PHE A 25 1.47 12.82 7.05
C PHE A 25 1.53 11.77 8.17
N ILE A 26 2.15 12.07 9.32
CA ILE A 26 2.18 11.17 10.48
C ILE A 26 0.77 11.02 11.07
N VAL A 27 0.02 12.12 11.16
CA VAL A 27 -1.37 12.11 11.64
C VAL A 27 -2.25 11.34 10.66
N ARG A 28 -2.13 11.60 9.35
CA ARG A 28 -2.87 10.85 8.32
C ARG A 28 -2.60 9.36 8.39
N ARG A 29 -1.32 8.96 8.43
CA ARG A 29 -0.88 7.56 8.55
C ARG A 29 -1.47 6.89 9.79
N GLU A 30 -1.38 7.53 10.96
CA GLU A 30 -1.86 6.93 12.19
C GLU A 30 -3.39 6.85 12.22
N ALA A 31 -4.10 7.88 11.74
CA ALA A 31 -5.55 7.83 11.58
C ALA A 31 -5.98 6.68 10.66
N LEU A 32 -5.28 6.47 9.54
CA LEU A 32 -5.53 5.38 8.62
C LEU A 32 -5.36 4.02 9.30
N ARG A 33 -4.26 3.82 10.04
CA ARG A 33 -4.02 2.58 10.80
C ARG A 33 -5.10 2.32 11.84
N GLN A 34 -5.51 3.34 12.60
CA GLN A 34 -6.55 3.21 13.61
C GLN A 34 -7.90 2.86 12.97
N ILE A 35 -8.25 3.50 11.83
CA ILE A 35 -9.46 3.17 11.05
C ILE A 35 -9.42 1.71 10.58
N ALA A 36 -8.33 1.30 9.92
CA ALA A 36 -8.21 -0.05 9.36
C ALA A 36 -8.32 -1.14 10.44
N THR A 37 -7.81 -0.87 11.64
CA THR A 37 -7.85 -1.82 12.77
C THR A 37 -9.22 -1.81 13.48
N GLY A 38 -9.75 -0.62 13.77
CA GLY A 38 -10.94 -0.46 14.60
C GLY A 38 -12.25 -0.63 13.86
N TRP A 39 -12.30 -0.27 12.58
CA TRP A 39 -13.52 -0.12 11.78
C TRP A 39 -13.44 -0.85 10.43
N LYS A 40 -12.62 -1.89 10.34
CA LYS A 40 -12.42 -2.69 9.11
C LYS A 40 -13.72 -3.07 8.37
N ASN A 41 -14.77 -3.39 9.13
CA ASN A 41 -16.05 -3.87 8.59
C ASN A 41 -17.07 -2.76 8.33
N GLU A 42 -16.72 -1.50 8.60
CA GLU A 42 -17.58 -0.37 8.28
C GLU A 42 -17.57 -0.10 6.77
N GLU A 43 -18.72 0.32 6.25
CA GLU A 43 -18.87 0.65 4.84
C GLU A 43 -17.94 1.81 4.45
N GLY A 44 -17.36 1.72 3.24
CA GLY A 44 -16.51 2.76 2.67
C GLY A 44 -15.08 2.82 3.21
N ILE A 45 -14.69 2.03 4.21
CA ILE A 45 -13.32 2.03 4.75
C ILE A 45 -12.31 1.54 3.72
N LEU A 46 -12.61 0.43 3.03
CA LEU A 46 -11.73 -0.06 1.97
C LEU A 46 -11.57 1.01 0.87
N GLU A 47 -12.65 1.68 0.48
CA GLU A 47 -12.60 2.73 -0.55
C GLU A 47 -11.76 3.94 -0.11
N LEU A 48 -11.88 4.37 1.15
CA LEU A 48 -11.02 5.40 1.72
C LEU A 48 -9.54 5.01 1.64
N LEU A 49 -9.21 3.76 1.98
CA LEU A 49 -7.84 3.25 1.89
C LEU A 49 -7.35 3.21 0.44
N LYS A 50 -8.16 2.73 -0.51
CA LYS A 50 -7.83 2.72 -1.94
C LYS A 50 -7.51 4.12 -2.45
N GLN A 51 -8.31 5.11 -2.08
CA GLN A 51 -8.06 6.51 -2.41
C GLN A 51 -6.72 6.99 -1.85
N ARG A 52 -6.40 6.67 -0.58
CA ARG A 52 -5.10 7.03 0.01
C ARG A 52 -3.92 6.33 -0.66
N VAL A 53 -4.08 5.09 -1.14
CA VAL A 53 -3.05 4.40 -1.91
C VAL A 53 -2.70 5.17 -3.20
N VAL A 54 -3.69 5.72 -3.91
CA VAL A 54 -3.45 6.33 -5.23
C VAL A 54 -3.19 7.83 -5.19
N SER A 55 -3.75 8.56 -4.23
CA SER A 55 -3.81 10.03 -4.28
C SER A 55 -3.10 10.76 -3.14
N ASP A 56 -2.63 10.07 -2.10
CA ASP A 56 -1.94 10.77 -1.01
C ASP A 56 -0.58 11.28 -1.49
N ASP A 57 -0.25 12.52 -1.19
CA ASP A 57 1.00 13.16 -1.62
C ASP A 57 2.22 12.51 -0.97
N ASN A 58 2.06 11.95 0.24
CA ASN A 58 3.13 11.38 1.01
C ASN A 58 3.22 9.85 0.83
N PHE A 59 4.38 9.39 0.36
CA PHE A 59 4.63 7.97 0.11
C PHE A 59 4.49 7.08 1.35
N ILE A 60 4.71 7.62 2.56
CA ILE A 60 4.55 6.86 3.81
C ILE A 60 3.07 6.55 4.05
N VAL A 61 2.17 7.48 3.72
CA VAL A 61 0.72 7.27 3.84
C VAL A 61 0.23 6.31 2.76
N ARG A 62 0.65 6.48 1.50
CA ARG A 62 0.32 5.55 0.40
C ARG A 62 0.74 4.12 0.74
N ARG A 63 1.97 3.94 1.22
CA ARG A 63 2.48 2.63 1.64
C ARG A 63 1.74 2.05 2.83
N GLU A 64 1.45 2.84 3.86
CA GLU A 64 0.67 2.35 5.01
C GLU A 64 -0.72 1.89 4.54
N ALA A 65 -1.39 2.67 3.69
CA ALA A 65 -2.68 2.30 3.11
C ALA A 65 -2.60 0.96 2.37
N LEU A 66 -1.57 0.78 1.54
CA LEU A 66 -1.35 -0.46 0.80
C LEU A 66 -1.17 -1.66 1.72
N ARG A 67 -0.36 -1.54 2.78
CA ARG A 67 -0.14 -2.61 3.76
C ARG A 67 -1.39 -2.97 4.56
N GLN A 68 -2.18 -1.96 4.95
CA GLN A 68 -3.46 -2.19 5.61
C GLN A 68 -4.43 -2.94 4.69
N ILE A 69 -4.46 -2.58 3.39
CA ILE A 69 -5.24 -3.31 2.37
C ILE A 69 -4.76 -4.75 2.23
N ALA A 70 -3.46 -5.00 2.07
CA ALA A 70 -2.91 -6.34 1.95
C ALA A 70 -3.24 -7.23 3.15
N THR A 71 -3.12 -6.68 4.35
CA THR A 71 -3.42 -7.39 5.61
C THR A 71 -4.91 -7.69 5.75
N GLY A 72 -5.76 -6.72 5.41
CA GLY A 72 -7.19 -6.77 5.72
C GLY A 72 -8.08 -7.31 4.61
N TRP A 73 -7.72 -7.08 3.35
CA TRP A 73 -8.63 -7.17 2.22
C TRP A 73 -8.02 -7.85 0.98
N LYS A 74 -6.89 -8.56 1.08
CA LYS A 74 -6.25 -9.21 -0.08
C LYS A 74 -7.14 -10.10 -0.95
N ASN A 75 -8.23 -10.64 -0.41
CA ASN A 75 -9.17 -11.48 -1.17
C ASN A 75 -10.35 -10.70 -1.77
N GLU A 76 -10.43 -9.39 -1.55
CA GLU A 76 -11.46 -8.56 -2.17
C GLU A 76 -11.18 -8.35 -3.66
N SER A 77 -12.25 -8.15 -4.42
CA SER A 77 -12.14 -7.87 -5.85
C SER A 77 -11.43 -6.53 -6.10
N GLY A 78 -10.60 -6.48 -7.15
CA GLY A 78 -9.91 -5.25 -7.55
C GLY A 78 -8.60 -4.97 -6.80
N ILE A 79 -8.19 -5.82 -5.86
CA ILE A 79 -7.00 -5.57 -5.01
C ILE A 79 -5.71 -5.90 -5.75
N LEU A 80 -5.69 -6.98 -6.52
CA LEU A 80 -4.56 -7.30 -7.39
C LEU A 80 -4.35 -6.17 -8.41
N GLU A 81 -5.41 -5.69 -9.03
CA GLU A 81 -5.37 -4.59 -10.00
C GLU A 81 -4.86 -3.29 -9.37
N LEU A 82 -5.25 -3.01 -8.11
CA LEU A 82 -4.72 -1.90 -7.35
C LEU A 82 -3.22 -2.03 -7.11
N PHE A 83 -2.74 -3.19 -6.63
CA PHE A 83 -1.31 -3.41 -6.40
C PHE A 83 -0.53 -3.33 -7.71
N TYR A 84 -1.06 -3.89 -8.78
CA TYR A 84 -0.46 -3.80 -10.11
C TYR A 84 -0.34 -2.34 -10.56
N HIS A 85 -1.39 -1.54 -10.36
CA HIS A 85 -1.37 -0.11 -10.65
C HIS A 85 -0.30 0.64 -9.83
N VAL A 86 -0.18 0.34 -8.54
CA VAL A 86 0.84 0.96 -7.67
C VAL A 86 2.24 0.58 -8.11
N ALA A 87 2.51 -0.71 -8.32
CA ALA A 87 3.80 -1.21 -8.80
C ALA A 87 4.22 -0.53 -10.11
N LEU A 88 3.27 -0.25 -11.00
CA LEU A 88 3.54 0.41 -12.27
C LEU A 88 3.70 1.93 -12.18
N ASN A 89 2.84 2.61 -11.41
CA ASN A 89 2.57 4.04 -11.59
C ASN A 89 2.84 4.91 -10.36
N ASP A 90 3.16 4.36 -9.19
CA ASP A 90 3.41 5.18 -8.00
C ASP A 90 4.58 6.15 -8.25
N SER A 91 4.37 7.42 -7.92
CA SER A 91 5.29 8.52 -8.21
C SER A 91 6.52 8.60 -7.30
N PHE A 92 6.71 7.64 -6.38
CA PHE A 92 7.81 7.64 -5.42
C PHE A 92 9.18 7.87 -6.07
N GLN A 93 9.92 8.81 -5.50
CA GLN A 93 11.32 9.08 -5.80
C GLN A 93 12.13 8.92 -4.52
N ARG A 94 13.21 8.15 -4.59
CA ARG A 94 14.05 7.85 -3.45
C ARG A 94 15.02 9.00 -3.18
N GLU A 95 15.00 9.51 -1.96
CA GLU A 95 15.94 10.51 -1.45
C GLU A 95 16.97 9.90 -0.49
N SER A 96 16.59 8.80 0.18
CA SER A 96 17.44 8.09 1.12
C SER A 96 17.27 6.58 1.00
N LYS A 97 18.36 5.85 1.21
CA LYS A 97 18.36 4.39 1.11
C LYS A 97 17.47 3.67 2.13
N TYR A 98 17.03 4.37 3.18
CA TYR A 98 16.17 3.82 4.22
C TYR A 98 14.68 4.03 3.96
N GLN A 99 14.31 4.71 2.87
CA GLN A 99 12.91 4.91 2.51
C GLN A 99 12.33 3.63 1.90
N ASP A 100 11.11 3.31 2.27
CA ASP A 100 10.41 2.18 1.69
C ASP A 100 9.67 2.62 0.42
N ASN A 101 9.88 1.91 -0.67
CA ASN A 101 9.28 2.22 -1.97
C ASN A 101 7.88 1.57 -2.07
N PRO A 102 6.79 2.35 -2.26
CA PRO A 102 5.45 1.80 -2.45
C PRO A 102 5.34 0.86 -3.65
N ARG A 103 6.08 1.10 -4.75
CA ARG A 103 6.12 0.20 -5.91
C ARG A 103 6.68 -1.17 -5.52
N GLN A 104 7.77 -1.20 -4.77
CA GLN A 104 8.38 -2.44 -4.29
C GLN A 104 7.45 -3.15 -3.30
N THR A 105 6.83 -2.40 -2.37
CA THR A 105 5.87 -3.01 -1.42
C THR A 105 4.70 -3.66 -2.18
N ALA A 106 4.15 -3.00 -3.19
CA ALA A 106 3.09 -3.59 -4.02
C ALA A 106 3.55 -4.86 -4.74
N LEU A 107 4.78 -4.84 -5.27
CA LEU A 107 5.36 -5.97 -5.99
C LEU A 107 5.66 -7.16 -5.08
N GLU A 108 6.12 -6.92 -3.84
CA GLU A 108 6.27 -7.93 -2.79
C GLU A 108 4.93 -8.63 -2.51
N GLU A 109 3.86 -7.87 -2.30
CA GLU A 109 2.52 -8.41 -2.06
C GLU A 109 2.00 -9.23 -3.25
N ILE A 110 2.28 -8.80 -4.48
CA ILE A 110 1.90 -9.54 -5.69
C ILE A 110 2.65 -10.87 -5.78
N VAL A 111 3.97 -10.86 -5.57
CA VAL A 111 4.81 -12.06 -5.65
C VAL A 111 4.45 -13.06 -4.54
N GLU A 112 4.17 -12.59 -3.33
CA GLU A 112 3.84 -13.45 -2.19
C GLU A 112 2.44 -14.07 -2.31
N HIS A 113 1.45 -13.29 -2.76
CA HIS A 113 0.04 -13.71 -2.68
C HIS A 113 -0.57 -14.12 -4.01
N TYR A 114 0.06 -13.79 -5.14
CA TYR A 114 -0.42 -14.13 -6.48
C TYR A 114 0.70 -14.69 -7.37
N PRO A 115 1.53 -15.64 -6.90
CA PRO A 115 2.68 -16.15 -7.66
C PRO A 115 2.28 -16.78 -9.00
N GLU A 116 1.14 -17.47 -9.02
CA GLU A 116 0.61 -18.16 -10.21
C GLU A 116 -0.17 -17.24 -11.16
N HIS A 117 -0.35 -15.96 -10.81
CA HIS A 117 -1.08 -15.05 -11.68
C HIS A 117 -0.24 -14.72 -12.93
N PRO A 118 -0.79 -14.82 -14.15
CA PRO A 118 -0.02 -14.65 -15.39
C PRO A 118 0.72 -13.32 -15.53
N GLN A 119 0.30 -12.30 -14.80
CA GLN A 119 0.92 -10.97 -14.83
C GLN A 119 2.00 -10.74 -13.77
N THR A 120 2.19 -11.67 -12.82
CA THR A 120 3.17 -11.52 -11.72
C THR A 120 4.60 -11.54 -12.24
N LEU A 121 4.96 -12.58 -13.00
CA LEU A 121 6.31 -12.71 -13.57
C LEU A 121 6.63 -11.59 -14.58
N PRO A 122 5.76 -11.25 -15.56
CA PRO A 122 6.03 -10.13 -16.47
C PRO A 122 6.19 -8.78 -15.75
N LEU A 123 5.40 -8.52 -14.70
CA LEU A 123 5.56 -7.29 -13.91
C LEU A 123 6.90 -7.27 -13.19
N LEU A 124 7.29 -8.38 -12.55
CA LEU A 124 8.56 -8.47 -11.83
C LEU A 124 9.76 -8.26 -12.79
N GLN A 125 9.72 -8.87 -13.99
CA GLN A 125 10.72 -8.67 -15.05
C GLN A 125 10.78 -7.22 -15.52
N ASP A 126 9.64 -6.61 -15.83
CA ASP A 126 9.58 -5.21 -16.24
C ASP A 126 10.14 -4.27 -15.15
N ARG A 127 9.81 -4.52 -13.88
CA ARG A 127 10.32 -3.74 -12.75
C ARG A 127 11.82 -3.92 -12.53
N ALA A 128 12.38 -5.10 -12.82
CA ALA A 128 13.82 -5.35 -12.77
C ALA A 128 14.61 -4.57 -13.83
N GLU A 129 14.02 -4.37 -15.01
CA GLU A 129 14.67 -3.69 -16.15
C GLU A 129 14.41 -2.19 -16.17
N ASN A 130 13.16 -1.77 -15.90
CA ASN A 130 12.65 -0.45 -16.29
C ASN A 130 12.24 0.45 -15.11
N ASP A 131 12.20 -0.04 -13.86
CA ASP A 131 11.83 0.83 -12.74
C ASP A 131 12.85 1.95 -12.56
N THR A 132 12.41 3.16 -12.23
CA THR A 132 13.31 4.30 -12.04
C THR A 132 14.16 4.18 -10.78
N ASP A 133 13.70 3.43 -9.78
CA ASP A 133 14.38 3.22 -8.51
C ASP A 133 15.37 2.05 -8.58
N GLU A 134 16.66 2.34 -8.37
CA GLU A 134 17.73 1.34 -8.46
C GLU A 134 17.57 0.20 -7.44
N GLN A 135 17.18 0.51 -6.20
CA GLN A 135 17.00 -0.53 -5.19
C GLN A 135 15.88 -1.50 -5.54
N LEU A 136 14.78 -0.98 -6.10
CA LEU A 136 13.69 -1.82 -6.58
C LEU A 136 14.14 -2.71 -7.74
N ARG A 137 14.92 -2.18 -8.69
CA ARG A 137 15.47 -2.98 -9.79
C ARG A 137 16.35 -4.12 -9.28
N GLU A 138 17.28 -3.83 -8.37
CA GLU A 138 18.18 -4.86 -7.82
C GLU A 138 17.42 -5.92 -7.02
N TRP A 139 16.48 -5.51 -6.15
CA TRP A 139 15.61 -6.44 -5.44
C TRP A 139 14.81 -7.33 -6.40
N ALA A 140 14.27 -6.77 -7.49
CA ALA A 140 13.49 -7.53 -8.47
C ALA A 140 14.36 -8.55 -9.22
N LYS A 141 15.62 -8.23 -9.56
CA LYS A 141 16.58 -9.18 -10.16
C LYS A 141 16.93 -10.32 -9.22
N GLU A 142 17.19 -10.02 -7.95
CA GLU A 142 17.43 -11.04 -6.91
C GLU A 142 16.21 -11.95 -6.79
N LYS A 143 15.01 -11.37 -6.75
CA LYS A 143 13.78 -12.15 -6.64
C LYS A 143 13.51 -13.06 -7.86
N LEU A 144 13.86 -12.62 -9.06
CA LEU A 144 13.77 -13.46 -10.26
C LEU A 144 14.71 -14.67 -10.17
N GLN A 145 15.94 -14.48 -9.71
CA GLN A 145 16.89 -15.59 -9.51
C GLN A 145 16.38 -16.59 -8.46
N GLU A 146 15.73 -16.11 -7.39
CA GLU A 146 15.11 -16.99 -6.40
C GLU A 146 13.99 -17.85 -6.97
N LEU A 147 13.22 -17.34 -7.95
CA LEU A 147 12.10 -18.07 -8.56
C LEU A 147 12.54 -19.07 -9.64
N GLU A 148 13.76 -18.93 -10.16
CA GLU A 148 14.34 -19.84 -11.17
C GLU A 148 15.02 -21.07 -10.57
N ASN A 149 15.33 -21.04 -9.26
CA ASN A 149 16.01 -22.11 -8.52
C ASN A 149 15.03 -23.04 -7.77
#